data_AF-A0A355M9L2-F1
#
_entry.id   AF-A0A355M9L2-F1
#
_cell.length_a   1.000
_cell.length_b   1.000
_cell.length_c   1.000
_cell.angle_alpha   90.00
_cell.angle_beta   90.00
_cell.angle_gamma   90.00
#
_symmetry.space_group_name_H-M   'P 1'
#
loop_
_entity.id
_entity.type
_entity.pdbx_description
1 polymer ?
#
loop_
_entity_poly.entity_id
_entity_poly.type
_entity_poly.pdbx_seq_one_letter_code
_entity_poly.pdbx_strand_id
1 'polypeptide(L)'
;MELTKQTICLIREYAKTLVNAGIINQKELSETIQRLKGTPESLPEEKEDRLVSKKEIARLLGYKSPRTVDRLEKKGILERAQNHFGQVRYRFSDVDKYIGV
;
A
#
# COMPACT_ATOMS: atom_id res chain seq x y z
N MET A 1 26.44 10.05 7.06
CA MET A 1 25.74 9.65 5.81
C MET A 1 24.43 9.04 6.23
N GLU A 2 23.31 9.73 6.00
CA GLU A 2 21.99 9.14 6.24
C GLU A 2 21.64 8.25 5.05
N LEU A 3 21.37 6.97 5.29
CA LEU A 3 20.88 6.07 4.26
C LEU A 3 19.45 6.50 3.91
N THR A 4 19.23 6.91 2.67
CA THR A 4 17.89 7.27 2.22
C THR A 4 16.98 6.03 2.20
N LYS A 5 15.68 6.24 2.42
CA LYS A 5 14.67 5.16 2.41
C LYS A 5 14.68 4.35 1.11
N GLN A 6 15.00 5.00 -0.02
CA GLN A 6 15.15 4.36 -1.32
C GLN A 6 16.32 3.37 -1.34
N THR A 7 17.45 3.74 -0.75
CA THR A 7 18.62 2.86 -0.61
C THR A 7 18.29 1.62 0.22
N ILE A 8 17.55 1.76 1.31
CA ILE A 8 17.14 0.63 2.16
C ILE A 8 16.18 -0.32 1.41
N CYS A 9 15.28 0.23 0.58
CA CYS A 9 14.35 -0.57 -0.21
C CYS A 9 15.08 -1.38 -1.29
N LEU A 10 16.04 -0.75 -2.00
CA LEU A 10 16.88 -1.44 -2.98
C LEU A 10 17.72 -2.56 -2.34
N ILE A 11 18.28 -2.31 -1.15
CA ILE A 11 19.01 -3.33 -0.38
C ILE A 11 18.08 -4.49 -0.01
N ARG A 12 16.83 -4.21 0.39
CA ARG A 12 15.84 -5.26 0.72
C ARG A 12 15.49 -6.12 -0.48
N GLU A 13 15.24 -5.52 -1.64
CA GLU A 13 14.90 -6.28 -2.85
C GLU A 13 16.08 -7.12 -3.35
N TYR A 14 17.29 -6.57 -3.32
CA TYR A 14 18.49 -7.34 -3.64
C TYR A 14 18.69 -8.50 -2.66
N ALA A 15 18.52 -8.27 -1.36
CA ALA A 15 18.77 -9.31 -0.38
C ALA A 15 17.66 -10.39 -0.33
N LYS A 16 16.44 -10.10 -0.81
CA LYS A 16 15.41 -11.13 -1.06
C LYS A 16 15.85 -12.14 -2.13
N THR A 17 16.54 -11.71 -3.18
CA THR A 17 17.03 -12.65 -4.20
C THR A 17 18.09 -13.59 -3.64
N LEU A 18 18.91 -13.10 -2.71
CA LEU A 18 19.91 -13.92 -2.00
C LEU A 18 19.26 -14.94 -1.05
N VAL A 19 18.15 -14.59 -0.39
CA VAL A 19 17.36 -15.55 0.42
C VAL A 19 16.75 -16.62 -0.47
N ASN A 20 16.15 -16.24 -1.60
CA ASN A 20 15.55 -17.20 -2.54
C ASN A 20 16.61 -18.13 -3.18
N ALA A 21 17.84 -17.65 -3.33
CA ALA A 21 18.98 -18.44 -3.77
C ALA A 21 19.57 -19.33 -2.66
N GLY A 22 19.07 -19.25 -1.42
CA GLY A 22 19.54 -20.02 -0.27
C GLY A 22 20.93 -19.61 0.24
N ILE A 23 21.44 -18.47 -0.22
CA ILE A 23 22.78 -17.97 0.14
C ILE A 23 22.80 -17.42 1.56
N ILE A 24 21.70 -16.79 1.96
CA ILE A 24 21.47 -16.26 3.31
C ILE A 24 20.10 -16.72 3.81
N ASN A 25 19.94 -16.82 5.12
CA ASN A 25 18.63 -17.18 5.68
C ASN A 25 17.77 -15.92 5.92
N GLN A 26 16.45 -16.13 6.00
CA GLN A 26 15.48 -15.03 6.20
C GLN A 26 15.72 -14.26 7.52
N LYS A 27 16.29 -14.94 8.52
CA LYS A 27 16.58 -14.36 9.83
C LYS A 27 17.72 -13.35 9.75
N GLU A 28 18.83 -13.71 9.11
CA GLU A 28 19.98 -12.84 8.84
C GLU A 28 19.59 -11.62 8.03
N LEU A 29 18.70 -11.79 7.03
CA LEU A 29 18.13 -10.67 6.27
C LEU A 29 17.39 -9.70 7.19
N SER A 30 16.53 -10.21 8.06
CA SER A 30 15.71 -9.38 8.95
C SER A 30 16.57 -8.61 9.96
N GLU A 31 17.59 -9.25 10.53
CA GLU A 31 18.52 -8.64 11.48
C GLU A 31 19.37 -7.56 10.81
N THR A 32 19.85 -7.81 9.59
CA THR A 32 20.66 -6.84 8.83
C THR A 32 19.84 -5.62 8.48
N ILE A 33 18.60 -5.80 8.02
CA ILE A 33 17.68 -4.69 7.74
C ILE A 33 17.36 -3.90 9.01
N GLN A 34 17.16 -4.57 10.15
CA GLN A 34 16.92 -3.90 11.43
C GLN A 34 18.13 -3.08 11.89
N ARG A 35 19.34 -3.62 11.75
CA ARG A 35 20.59 -2.89 12.07
C ARG A 35 20.78 -1.67 11.17
N LEU A 36 20.52 -1.81 9.87
CA LEU A 36 20.58 -0.70 8.92
C LEU A 36 19.53 0.39 9.20
N LYS A 37 18.43 0.02 9.84
CA LYS A 37 17.34 0.95 10.17
C LYS A 37 17.55 1.70 11.48
N GLY A 38 18.49 1.28 12.34
CA GLY A 38 18.63 1.85 13.69
C GLY A 38 17.35 1.64 14.51
N THR A 39 17.28 0.55 15.27
CA THR A 39 16.13 0.19 16.13
C THR A 39 15.62 1.32 17.04
N PRO A 40 14.35 1.31 17.52
CA PRO A 40 13.13 0.72 16.94
C PRO A 40 11.92 1.66 17.14
N GLU A 41 11.28 2.10 16.07
CA GLU A 41 9.85 2.44 16.18
C GLU A 41 9.24 2.03 14.88
N SER A 42 8.30 1.09 14.98
CA SER A 42 7.45 0.56 13.92
C SER A 42 7.74 1.24 12.59
N LEU A 43 8.53 0.59 11.73
CA LEU A 43 8.22 0.81 10.35
C LEU A 43 6.77 0.41 10.23
N PRO A 44 5.85 1.34 9.87
CA PRO A 44 4.54 0.90 9.51
C PRO A 44 4.82 -0.16 8.44
N GLU A 45 4.34 -1.38 8.67
CA GLU A 45 4.06 -2.23 7.52
C GLU A 45 3.28 -1.30 6.60
N GLU A 46 3.88 -0.89 5.48
CA GLU A 46 3.10 -0.45 4.35
C GLU A 46 2.25 -1.66 4.02
N LYS A 47 1.11 -1.79 4.72
CA LYS A 47 0.03 -2.65 4.32
C LYS A 47 -0.24 -2.17 2.91
N GLU A 48 0.11 -2.98 1.93
CA GLU A 48 -0.18 -2.68 0.54
C GLU A 48 -1.63 -2.23 0.49
N ASP A 49 -1.83 -0.96 0.17
CA ASP A 49 -3.13 -0.34 0.30
C ASP A 49 -4.05 -1.02 -0.70
N ARG A 50 -5.06 -1.72 -0.17
CA ARG A 50 -5.94 -2.55 -0.99
C ARG A 50 -6.62 -1.67 -2.02
N LEU A 51 -6.45 -2.00 -3.29
CA LEU A 51 -7.16 -1.32 -4.36
C LEU A 51 -8.60 -1.80 -4.45
N VAL A 52 -9.55 -0.88 -4.36
CA VAL A 52 -10.99 -1.13 -4.43
C VAL A 52 -11.62 -0.53 -5.67
N SER A 53 -12.66 -1.18 -6.17
CA SER A 53 -13.46 -0.74 -7.32
C SER A 53 -14.61 0.18 -6.91
N LYS A 54 -15.18 0.93 -7.87
CA LYS A 54 -16.41 1.74 -7.63
C LYS A 54 -17.56 0.95 -7.01
N LYS A 55 -17.72 -0.32 -7.41
CA LYS A 55 -18.77 -1.20 -6.88
C LYS A 55 -18.54 -1.55 -5.41
N GLU A 56 -17.29 -1.81 -5.04
CA GLU A 56 -16.91 -2.07 -3.65
C GLU A 56 -17.09 -0.82 -2.80
N ILE A 57 -16.66 0.35 -3.28
CA ILE A 57 -16.84 1.62 -2.57
C ILE A 57 -18.31 1.92 -2.30
N ALA A 58 -19.17 1.75 -3.32
CA ALA A 58 -20.61 1.96 -3.14
C ALA A 58 -21.18 1.03 -2.06
N ARG A 59 -20.74 -0.22 -1.99
CA ARG A 59 -21.15 -1.16 -0.94
C ARG A 59 -20.61 -0.74 0.43
N LEU A 60 -19.34 -0.37 0.53
CA LEU A 60 -18.69 0.05 1.78
C LEU A 60 -19.35 1.29 2.39
N LEU A 61 -19.72 2.26 1.54
CA LEU A 61 -20.38 3.50 1.95
C LEU A 61 -21.92 3.39 2.01
N GLY A 62 -22.49 2.20 1.84
CA GLY A 62 -23.94 1.99 1.92
C GLY A 62 -24.78 2.56 0.76
N TYR A 63 -24.15 2.94 -0.36
CA TYR A 63 -24.85 3.44 -1.53
C TYR A 63 -25.46 2.32 -2.39
N LYS A 64 -26.71 2.52 -2.82
CA LYS A 64 -27.43 1.59 -3.71
C LYS A 64 -26.87 1.52 -5.14
N SER A 65 -26.09 2.50 -5.58
CA SER A 65 -25.58 2.59 -6.95
C SER A 65 -24.11 3.03 -7.03
N PRO A 66 -23.28 2.33 -7.84
CA PRO A 66 -21.91 2.74 -8.13
C PRO A 66 -21.77 4.12 -8.79
N ARG A 67 -22.83 4.62 -9.46
CA ARG A 67 -22.83 5.97 -10.08
C ARG A 67 -22.71 7.10 -9.06
N THR A 68 -22.99 6.82 -7.79
CA THR A 68 -22.78 7.79 -6.72
C THR A 68 -21.30 8.02 -6.46
N VAL A 69 -20.46 7.00 -6.68
CA VAL A 69 -19.00 7.12 -6.58
C VAL A 69 -18.45 8.06 -7.65
N ASP A 70 -19.02 8.07 -8.86
CA ASP A 70 -18.65 9.05 -9.90
C ASP A 70 -18.91 10.50 -9.45
N ARG A 71 -19.96 10.72 -8.65
CA ARG A 71 -20.26 12.04 -8.08
C ARG A 71 -19.28 12.42 -6.98
N LEU A 72 -18.86 11.45 -6.14
CA LEU A 72 -17.84 11.68 -5.11
C LEU A 72 -16.49 12.02 -5.74
N GLU A 73 -16.15 11.34 -6.83
CA GLU A 73 -14.96 11.61 -7.61
C GLU A 73 -14.99 13.02 -8.24
N LYS A 74 -16.10 13.40 -8.89
CA LYS A 74 -16.27 14.76 -9.44
C LYS A 74 -16.22 15.87 -8.38
N LYS A 75 -16.58 15.55 -7.14
CA LYS A 75 -16.49 16.46 -5.99
C LYS A 75 -15.09 16.52 -5.36
N GLY A 76 -14.14 15.70 -5.83
CA GLY A 76 -12.80 15.62 -5.25
C GLY A 76 -12.74 14.88 -3.91
N ILE A 77 -13.79 14.12 -3.56
CA ILE A 77 -13.84 13.37 -2.29
C ILE A 77 -13.02 12.08 -2.40
N LEU A 78 -12.94 11.50 -3.60
CA LEU A 78 -12.20 10.27 -3.89
C LEU A 78 -11.24 10.51 -5.05
N GLU A 79 -9.97 10.15 -4.86
CA GLU A 79 -8.93 10.23 -5.88
C GLU A 79 -8.68 8.88 -6.56
N ARG A 80 -8.49 8.91 -7.88
CA ARG A 80 -8.18 7.70 -8.66
C ARG A 80 -6.75 7.27 -8.37
N ALA A 81 -6.57 6.03 -7.91
CA ALA A 81 -5.25 5.50 -7.58
C ALA A 81 -4.58 4.80 -8.77
N GLN A 82 -5.36 4.01 -9.53
CA GLN A 82 -4.82 3.27 -10.68
C GLN A 82 -5.93 2.96 -11.69
N ASN A 83 -5.55 2.85 -12.96
CA ASN A 83 -6.40 2.27 -14.00
C ASN A 83 -5.87 0.89 -14.34
N HIS A 84 -6.66 -0.16 -14.11
CA HIS A 84 -6.30 -1.53 -14.41
C HIS A 84 -7.33 -2.13 -15.37
N PHE A 85 -6.92 -2.52 -16.58
CA PHE A 85 -7.80 -3.01 -17.66
C PHE A 85 -9.02 -2.11 -17.93
N GLY A 86 -8.83 -0.79 -17.96
CA GLY A 86 -9.91 0.19 -18.19
C GLY A 86 -10.86 0.39 -17.02
N GLN A 87 -10.63 -0.28 -15.88
CA GLN A 87 -11.38 -0.06 -14.64
C GLN A 87 -10.59 0.83 -13.68
N VAL A 88 -11.25 1.89 -13.20
CA VAL A 88 -10.70 2.80 -12.20
C VAL A 88 -10.69 2.10 -10.82
N ARG A 89 -9.54 2.16 -10.16
CA ARG A 89 -9.30 1.67 -8.80
C ARG A 89 -8.96 2.82 -7.88
N TYR A 90 -9.33 2.65 -6.61
CA TYR A 90 -9.10 3.63 -5.53
C TYR A 90 -8.38 2.93 -4.39
N ARG A 91 -7.62 3.69 -3.62
CA ARG A 91 -7.02 3.21 -2.38
C ARG A 91 -8.09 2.99 -1.33
N PHE A 92 -8.05 1.85 -0.63
CA PHE A 92 -9.01 1.58 0.44
C PHE A 92 -8.83 2.59 1.58
N SER A 93 -7.60 2.96 1.92
CA SER A 93 -7.32 3.94 2.98
C SER A 93 -8.00 5.30 2.76
N ASP A 94 -8.18 5.72 1.52
CA ASP A 94 -8.89 6.97 1.18
C ASP A 94 -10.40 6.83 1.31
N VAL A 95 -10.92 5.63 1.10
CA VAL A 95 -12.35 5.33 1.24
C VAL A 95 -12.72 5.09 2.71
N ASP A 96 -11.83 4.44 3.47
CA ASP A 96 -12.00 4.07 4.88
C ASP A 96 -12.30 5.28 5.77
N LYS A 97 -11.71 6.43 5.45
CA LYS A 97 -11.99 7.74 6.10
C LYS A 97 -13.47 8.14 6.08
N TYR A 98 -14.26 7.57 5.17
CA TYR A 98 -15.67 7.90 4.97
C TYR A 98 -16.60 6.75 5.33
N ILE A 99 -16.08 5.61 5.79
CA ILE A 99 -16.90 4.47 6.22
C ILE A 99 -17.35 4.73 7.66
N GLY A 100 -18.66 4.95 7.88
CA GLY A 100 -19.24 5.05 9.22
C GLY A 100 -19.36 6.48 9.80
N VAL A 101 -19.12 7.51 8.99
CA VAL A 101 -19.60 8.89 9.26
C VAL A 101 -21.04 9.03 8.76
#